data_AF-A0A059B465-F1
#
_entry.id   AF-A0A059B465-F1
#
_cell.length_a   1.000
_cell.length_b   1.000
_cell.length_c   1.000
_cell.angle_alpha   90.00
_cell.angle_beta   90.00
_cell.angle_gamma   90.00
#
_symmetry.space_group_name_H-M   'P 1'
#
loop_
_entity.id
_entity.type
_entity.pdbx_description
1 polymer ?
#
loop_
_entity_poly.entity_id
_entity_poly.type
_entity_poly.pdbx_seq_one_letter_code
_entity_poly.pdbx_strand_id
1 'polypeptide(L)'
;MAASTAVTVFLSLLLFPLLRPAAAPAPPPPPSPAPPAPDGCAGQIVLLSPCLPYVSSPPNDLASSAPPLCCAALSFARRSGLVSCLCYLVRERAMLGFPLNSTRLRSLPSDCSLTDAADSPRRNATVELDSLCSVRISGSASV
;
A
#
# COMPACT_ATOMS: atom_id res chain seq x y z
N MET A 1 -17.13 16.63 68.33
CA MET A 1 -16.20 15.49 68.25
C MET A 1 -15.72 15.40 66.81
N ALA A 2 -14.70 16.18 66.46
CA ALA A 2 -14.08 16.19 65.14
C ALA A 2 -12.86 15.27 65.21
N ALA A 3 -13.01 14.04 64.74
CA ALA A 3 -11.94 13.06 64.76
C ALA A 3 -11.77 12.46 63.37
N SER A 4 -10.61 12.76 62.78
CA SER A 4 -9.85 11.84 61.92
C SER A 4 -10.49 11.35 60.63
N THR A 5 -11.07 12.24 59.82
CA THR A 5 -11.21 11.97 58.37
C THR A 5 -9.88 12.18 57.62
N ALA A 6 -9.00 13.04 58.14
CA ALA A 6 -7.68 13.28 57.54
C ALA A 6 -6.73 12.08 57.65
N VAL A 7 -6.84 11.30 58.73
CA VAL A 7 -5.95 10.16 59.01
C VAL A 7 -6.26 8.97 58.11
N THR A 8 -7.55 8.72 57.80
CA THR A 8 -7.99 7.63 56.93
C THR A 8 -7.62 7.88 55.45
N VAL A 9 -7.66 9.13 55.00
CA VAL A 9 -7.24 9.52 53.64
C VAL A 9 -5.73 9.33 53.48
N PHE A 10 -4.94 9.73 54.47
CA PHE A 10 -3.49 9.54 54.45
C PHE A 10 -3.08 8.06 54.43
N LEU A 11 -3.75 7.21 55.23
CA LEU A 11 -3.48 5.78 55.26
C LEU A 11 -3.80 5.08 53.93
N SER A 12 -4.86 5.52 53.25
CA SER A 12 -5.28 4.99 51.94
C SER A 12 -4.31 5.38 50.81
N LEU A 13 -3.75 6.58 50.86
CA LEU A 13 -2.76 7.09 49.90
C LEU A 13 -1.40 6.39 50.02
N LEU A 14 -1.03 5.94 51.22
CA LEU A 14 0.24 5.26 51.48
C LEU A 14 0.21 3.76 51.12
N LEU A 15 -0.97 3.14 50.98
CA LEU A 15 -1.10 1.71 50.65
C LEU A 15 -1.16 1.43 49.15
N PHE A 16 -1.36 2.45 48.30
CA PHE A 16 -1.48 2.29 46.85
C PHE A 16 -0.19 2.18 46.01
N PRO A 17 1.06 2.45 46.49
CA PRO A 17 2.22 2.41 45.59
C PRO A 17 2.83 1.00 45.46
N LEU A 18 2.37 0.00 46.22
CA LEU A 18 3.02 -1.33 46.27
C LEU A 18 2.52 -2.34 45.22
N LEU A 19 1.51 -2.00 44.41
CA LEU A 19 1.06 -2.85 43.30
C LEU A 19 1.48 -2.26 41.96
N ARG A 20 2.79 -2.01 41.79
CA ARG A 20 3.37 -1.74 40.47
C ARG A 20 3.68 -3.09 39.83
N PRO A 21 2.88 -3.58 38.86
CA PRO A 21 3.31 -4.73 38.08
C PRO A 21 4.64 -4.34 37.45
N ALA A 22 5.67 -5.13 37.71
CA ALA A 22 6.88 -5.10 36.92
C ALA A 22 6.46 -5.50 35.51
N ALA A 23 6.15 -4.51 34.68
CA ALA A 23 6.08 -4.69 33.25
C ALA A 23 7.51 -5.05 32.82
N ALA A 24 7.80 -6.35 32.83
CA ALA A 24 8.92 -6.87 32.08
C ALA A 24 8.77 -6.31 30.66
N PRO A 25 9.84 -5.74 30.07
CA PRO A 25 9.78 -5.35 28.68
C PRO A 25 9.40 -6.60 27.89
N ALA A 26 8.18 -6.62 27.34
CA ALA A 26 7.78 -7.67 26.44
C ALA A 26 8.85 -7.71 25.34
N PRO A 27 9.41 -8.90 25.02
CA PRO A 27 10.32 -9.00 23.90
C PRO A 27 9.63 -8.37 22.67
N PRO A 28 10.36 -7.64 21.82
CA PRO A 28 9.78 -7.07 20.62
C PRO A 28 9.04 -8.19 19.88
N PRO A 29 7.81 -7.95 19.39
CA PRO A 29 7.10 -8.96 18.64
C PRO A 29 8.03 -9.48 17.55
N PRO A 30 8.12 -10.81 17.34
CA PRO A 30 8.91 -11.34 16.26
C PRO A 30 8.47 -10.63 14.97
N PRO A 31 9.40 -10.32 14.05
CA PRO A 31 9.04 -9.71 12.78
C PRO A 31 7.94 -10.58 12.16
N SER A 32 6.74 -10.02 11.99
CA SER A 32 5.67 -10.70 11.29
C SER A 32 6.24 -11.15 9.94
N PRO A 33 6.13 -12.44 9.59
CA PRO A 33 6.58 -12.90 8.29
C PRO A 33 5.92 -12.03 7.23
N ALA A 34 6.73 -11.43 6.36
CA ALA A 34 6.21 -10.72 5.20
C ALA A 34 5.25 -11.66 4.47
N PRO A 35 4.07 -11.19 4.04
CA PRO A 35 3.15 -12.03 3.29
C PRO A 35 3.91 -12.66 2.10
N PRO A 36 3.60 -13.92 1.75
CA PRO A 36 4.20 -14.57 0.59
C PRO A 36 4.17 -13.61 -0.59
N ALA A 37 5.30 -13.51 -1.30
CA ALA A 37 5.32 -12.72 -2.54
C ALA A 37 4.14 -13.21 -3.40
N PRO A 38 3.29 -12.30 -3.89
CA PRO A 38 2.09 -12.73 -4.59
C PRO A 38 2.50 -13.55 -5.82
N ASP A 39 2.05 -14.82 -5.86
CA ASP A 39 2.36 -15.73 -6.94
C ASP A 39 1.69 -15.25 -8.24
N GLY A 40 2.51 -15.01 -9.27
CA GLY A 40 2.04 -14.63 -10.59
C GLY A 40 1.31 -13.28 -10.68
N CYS A 41 0.75 -12.99 -11.85
CA CYS A 41 0.16 -11.68 -12.12
C CYS A 41 -1.11 -11.38 -11.32
N ALA A 42 -1.86 -12.39 -10.90
CA ALA A 42 -3.08 -12.19 -10.11
C ALA A 42 -2.75 -11.53 -8.77
N GLY A 43 -1.78 -12.05 -8.03
CA GLY A 43 -1.37 -11.46 -6.76
C GLY A 43 -0.74 -10.08 -6.90
N GLN A 44 -0.04 -9.82 -8.01
CA GLN A 44 0.55 -8.51 -8.29
C GLN A 44 -0.52 -7.46 -8.65
N ILE A 45 -1.59 -7.87 -9.33
CA ILE A 45 -2.76 -7.02 -9.56
C ILE A 45 -3.45 -6.68 -8.23
N VAL A 46 -3.50 -7.61 -7.28
CA VAL A 46 -4.05 -7.36 -5.92
C VAL A 46 -3.24 -6.31 -5.17
N LEU A 47 -1.92 -6.26 -5.34
CA LEU A 47 -1.09 -5.18 -4.78
C LEU A 47 -1.47 -3.79 -5.30
N LEU A 48 -2.15 -3.71 -6.44
CA LEU A 48 -2.65 -2.46 -7.01
C LEU A 48 -4.04 -2.06 -6.47
N SER A 49 -4.62 -2.83 -5.53
CA SER A 49 -5.85 -2.47 -4.82
C SER A 49 -5.88 -1.04 -4.25
N PRO A 50 -4.82 -0.46 -3.65
CA PRO A 50 -4.82 0.94 -3.21
C PRO A 50 -4.96 1.96 -4.34
N CYS A 51 -4.73 1.57 -5.61
CA CYS A 51 -4.88 2.45 -6.77
C CYS A 51 -6.29 2.48 -7.33
N LEU A 52 -7.13 1.48 -7.01
CA LEU A 52 -8.48 1.35 -7.56
C LEU A 52 -9.34 2.61 -7.41
N PRO A 53 -9.39 3.32 -6.26
CA PRO A 53 -10.20 4.54 -6.19
C PRO A 53 -9.75 5.62 -7.18
N TYR A 54 -8.51 5.59 -7.65
CA TYR A 54 -8.02 6.51 -8.68
C TYR A 54 -8.24 5.98 -10.10
N VAL A 55 -7.93 4.71 -10.39
CA VAL A 55 -8.00 4.17 -11.76
C VAL A 55 -9.35 3.64 -12.19
N SER A 56 -10.33 3.57 -11.29
CA SER A 56 -11.68 3.14 -11.63
C SER A 56 -12.42 4.14 -12.51
N SER A 57 -13.46 3.67 -13.19
CA SER A 57 -14.53 4.51 -13.71
C SER A 57 -15.67 4.61 -12.67
N PRO A 58 -16.62 5.55 -12.86
CA PRO A 58 -17.81 5.63 -12.04
C PRO A 58 -18.52 4.28 -11.90
N PRO A 59 -19.00 3.94 -10.68
CA PRO A 59 -19.08 4.77 -9.47
C PRO A 59 -17.87 4.66 -8.51
N ASN A 60 -16.81 3.93 -8.88
CA ASN A 60 -15.70 3.60 -7.98
C ASN A 60 -14.50 4.56 -8.09
N ASP A 61 -14.61 5.64 -8.86
CA ASP A 61 -13.56 6.67 -9.06
C ASP A 61 -13.51 7.68 -7.91
N LEU A 62 -13.41 7.18 -6.67
CA LEU A 62 -13.49 7.97 -5.44
C LEU A 62 -12.30 8.92 -5.22
N ALA A 63 -11.18 8.73 -5.93
CA ALA A 63 -9.98 9.55 -5.79
C ALA A 63 -9.70 10.35 -7.06
N SER A 64 -9.43 11.65 -6.90
CA SER A 64 -9.04 12.55 -7.99
C SER A 64 -7.55 12.48 -8.34
N SER A 65 -6.73 11.92 -7.45
CA SER A 65 -5.28 11.74 -7.62
C SER A 65 -4.84 10.37 -7.09
N ALA A 66 -3.68 9.88 -7.53
CA ALA A 66 -3.11 8.62 -7.07
C ALA A 66 -2.75 8.72 -5.57
N PRO A 67 -3.31 7.84 -4.70
CA PRO A 67 -2.95 7.83 -3.29
C PRO A 67 -1.47 7.49 -3.06
N PRO A 68 -0.83 7.96 -1.98
CA PRO A 68 0.58 7.65 -1.72
C PRO A 68 0.84 6.14 -1.58
N LEU A 69 -0.11 5.40 -0.98
CA LEU A 69 -0.05 3.93 -0.89
C LEU A 69 -0.13 3.25 -2.27
N CYS A 70 -0.87 3.85 -3.21
CA CYS A 70 -0.91 3.35 -4.59
C CYS A 70 0.46 3.49 -5.25
N CYS A 71 1.11 4.64 -5.10
CA CYS A 71 2.42 4.87 -5.70
C CYS A 71 3.52 4.01 -5.06
N ALA A 72 3.47 3.78 -3.75
CA ALA A 72 4.36 2.83 -3.09
C ALA A 72 4.20 1.41 -3.64
N ALA A 73 2.96 0.95 -3.83
CA ALA A 73 2.66 -0.35 -4.41
C ALA A 73 3.12 -0.47 -5.87
N LEU A 74 2.91 0.57 -6.68
CA LEU A 74 3.38 0.62 -8.06
C LEU A 74 4.92 0.55 -8.13
N SER A 75 5.61 1.31 -7.28
CA SER A 75 7.07 1.31 -7.22
C SER A 75 7.62 -0.05 -6.77
N PHE A 76 6.91 -0.78 -5.91
CA PHE A 76 7.22 -2.15 -5.58
C PHE A 76 7.03 -3.10 -6.77
N ALA A 77 5.89 -3.01 -7.47
CA ALA A 77 5.61 -3.82 -8.66
C ALA A 77 6.61 -3.57 -9.80
N ARG A 78 7.05 -2.32 -9.99
CA ARG A 78 8.08 -1.93 -10.98
C ARG A 78 9.43 -2.57 -10.65
N ARG A 79 9.89 -2.46 -9.40
CA ARG A 79 11.17 -3.05 -8.95
C ARG A 79 11.16 -4.58 -9.02
N SER A 80 9.99 -5.19 -8.86
CA SER A 80 9.83 -6.64 -8.96
C SER A 80 9.77 -7.14 -10.41
N GLY A 81 9.81 -6.24 -11.41
CA GLY A 81 9.72 -6.61 -12.84
C GLY A 81 8.31 -7.02 -13.29
N LEU A 82 7.29 -6.72 -12.48
CA LEU A 82 5.92 -7.22 -12.62
C LEU A 82 4.96 -6.16 -13.15
N VAL A 83 5.49 -5.02 -13.59
CA VAL A 83 4.72 -3.96 -14.28
C VAL A 83 4.04 -4.47 -15.55
N SER A 84 4.55 -5.56 -16.16
CA SER A 84 3.90 -6.23 -17.27
C SER A 84 2.53 -6.84 -16.90
N CYS A 85 2.32 -7.21 -15.64
CA CYS A 85 1.02 -7.74 -15.18
C CYS A 85 -0.07 -6.66 -15.20
N LEU A 86 0.31 -5.39 -15.10
CA LEU A 86 -0.60 -4.24 -15.22
C LEU A 86 -1.22 -4.16 -16.62
N CYS A 87 -0.55 -4.71 -17.64
CA CYS A 87 -1.07 -4.77 -19.00
C CYS A 87 -2.32 -5.67 -19.12
N TYR A 88 -2.53 -6.63 -18.22
CA TYR A 88 -3.80 -7.37 -18.17
C TYR A 88 -4.97 -6.45 -17.83
N LEU A 89 -4.77 -5.50 -16.92
CA LEU A 89 -5.80 -4.50 -16.58
C LEU A 89 -6.02 -3.51 -17.73
N VAL A 90 -5.00 -3.22 -18.54
CA VAL A 90 -5.16 -2.36 -19.73
C VAL A 90 -5.99 -3.05 -20.82
N ARG A 91 -5.78 -4.36 -21.02
CA ARG A 91 -6.47 -5.17 -22.02
C ARG A 91 -7.89 -5.55 -21.57
N GLU A 92 -8.02 -6.08 -20.36
CA GLU A 92 -9.27 -6.57 -19.79
C GLU A 92 -9.67 -5.74 -18.57
N ARG A 93 -10.23 -4.55 -18.84
CA ARG A 93 -10.57 -3.55 -17.82
C ARG A 93 -11.74 -3.93 -16.92
N ALA A 94 -12.48 -4.99 -17.26
CA ALA A 94 -13.61 -5.48 -16.49
C ALA A 94 -13.23 -6.68 -15.60
N MET A 95 -11.97 -7.14 -15.58
CA MET A 95 -11.55 -8.33 -14.83
C MET A 95 -11.80 -8.24 -13.32
N LEU A 96 -11.86 -7.02 -12.78
CA LEU A 96 -12.09 -6.76 -11.36
C LEU A 96 -13.58 -6.68 -10.98
N GLY A 97 -14.49 -6.96 -11.92
CA GLY A 97 -15.94 -6.87 -11.72
C GLY A 97 -16.51 -5.45 -11.83
N PHE A 98 -15.67 -4.46 -12.13
CA PHE A 98 -16.07 -3.08 -12.40
C PHE A 98 -15.14 -2.45 -13.46
N PRO A 99 -15.61 -1.43 -14.20
CA PRO A 99 -14.82 -0.82 -15.25
C PRO A 99 -13.68 0.04 -14.71
N LEU A 100 -12.50 -0.10 -15.32
CA LEU A 100 -11.36 0.80 -15.12
C LEU A 100 -11.30 1.91 -16.18
N ASN A 101 -10.84 3.09 -15.75
CA ASN A 101 -10.52 4.22 -16.61
C ASN A 101 -9.15 4.01 -17.27
N SER A 102 -9.16 3.78 -18.58
CA SER A 102 -7.96 3.45 -19.34
C SER A 102 -6.96 4.61 -19.43
N THR A 103 -7.43 5.84 -19.38
CA THR A 103 -6.57 7.03 -19.38
C THR A 103 -5.80 7.11 -18.07
N ARG A 104 -6.50 7.00 -16.93
CA ARG A 104 -5.88 7.03 -15.60
C ARG A 104 -4.95 5.84 -15.36
N LEU A 105 -5.30 4.66 -15.84
CA LEU A 105 -4.44 3.47 -15.72
C LEU A 105 -3.11 3.64 -16.48
N ARG A 106 -3.13 4.29 -17.65
CA ARG A 106 -1.93 4.59 -18.44
C ARG A 106 -1.11 5.76 -17.89
N SER A 107 -1.75 6.74 -17.24
CA SER A 107 -1.06 7.87 -16.60
C SER A 107 -0.52 7.56 -15.21
N LEU A 108 -1.01 6.51 -14.56
CA LEU A 108 -0.63 6.11 -13.20
C LEU A 108 0.91 6.07 -12.95
N PRO A 109 1.75 5.53 -13.85
CA PRO A 109 3.21 5.58 -13.68
C PRO A 109 3.79 6.98 -13.65
N SER A 110 3.28 7.89 -14.49
CA SER A 110 3.70 9.29 -14.49
C SER A 110 3.14 10.06 -13.30
N ASP A 111 1.91 9.79 -12.90
CA ASP A 111 1.28 10.46 -11.76
C ASP A 111 1.99 10.10 -10.45
N CYS A 112 2.46 8.87 -10.34
CA CYS A 112 3.27 8.43 -9.20
C CYS A 112 4.72 8.92 -9.22
N SER A 113 5.30 9.19 -10.39
CA SER A 113 6.64 9.80 -10.48
C SER A 113 6.71 11.23 -9.92
N LEU A 114 5.57 11.90 -9.77
CA LEU A 114 5.48 13.21 -9.08
C LEU A 114 5.54 13.09 -7.55
N THR A 115 5.41 11.89 -6.99
CA THR A 115 5.47 11.65 -5.54
C THR A 115 6.89 11.34 -5.06
N ASP A 116 7.77 10.87 -5.95
CA ASP A 116 9.20 10.67 -5.69
C ASP A 116 9.96 12.01 -5.88
N ALA A 117 9.58 13.05 -5.13
CA ALA A 117 10.35 14.29 -5.05
C ALA A 117 11.59 14.09 -4.17
N ALA A 118 12.52 13.26 -4.65
CA ALA A 118 13.95 13.30 -4.37
C ALA A 118 14.66 12.45 -5.44
N ASP A 119 15.06 13.09 -6.53
CA ASP A 119 16.15 12.65 -7.40
C ASP A 119 15.87 11.52 -8.42
N SER A 120 15.20 11.84 -9.54
CA SER A 120 15.46 11.16 -10.83
C SER A 120 14.86 11.87 -12.05
N PRO A 121 15.47 11.74 -13.24
CA PRO A 121 15.09 12.47 -14.43
C PRO A 121 13.73 11.99 -14.95
N ARG A 122 12.86 12.97 -15.19
CA ARG A 122 11.53 12.90 -15.79
C ARG A 122 11.56 12.26 -17.19
N ARG A 123 11.72 10.94 -17.27
CA ARG A 123 11.43 10.18 -18.50
C ARG A 123 9.92 9.96 -18.55
N ASN A 124 9.31 10.21 -19.71
CA ASN A 124 7.86 10.10 -19.93
C ASN A 124 7.33 8.69 -19.59
N ALA A 125 6.87 8.48 -18.35
CA ALA A 125 6.47 7.16 -17.85
C ALA A 125 5.19 6.61 -18.52
N THR A 126 4.39 7.46 -19.18
CA THR A 126 3.27 7.03 -20.04
C THR A 126 3.75 6.27 -21.28
N VAL A 127 4.84 6.75 -21.89
CA VAL A 127 5.50 6.10 -23.02
C VAL A 127 6.17 4.81 -22.58
N GLU A 128 6.65 4.76 -21.33
CA GLU A 128 7.21 3.56 -20.73
C GLU A 128 6.15 2.46 -20.59
N LEU A 129 4.95 2.74 -20.07
CA LEU A 129 3.92 1.71 -19.87
C LEU A 129 3.36 1.16 -21.19
N ASP A 130 3.13 2.03 -22.17
CA ASP A 130 2.66 1.62 -23.50
C ASP A 130 3.72 0.79 -24.23
N SER A 131 5.00 1.18 -24.11
CA SER A 131 6.13 0.40 -24.60
C SER A 131 6.25 -0.95 -23.85
N LEU A 132 6.10 -0.97 -22.52
CA LEU A 132 6.13 -2.19 -21.71
C LEU A 132 5.01 -3.17 -22.06
N CYS A 133 3.82 -2.65 -22.35
CA CYS A 133 2.66 -3.44 -22.76
C CYS A 133 2.70 -3.88 -24.23
N SER A 134 3.56 -3.26 -25.05
CA SER A 134 3.79 -3.59 -26.45
C SER A 134 4.99 -4.53 -26.68
N VAL A 135 6.05 -4.42 -25.87
CA VAL A 135 7.35 -5.13 -26.07
C VAL A 135 7.27 -6.65 -25.82
N ARG A 136 6.29 -7.15 -25.08
CA ARG A 136 6.25 -8.57 -24.64
C ARG A 136 5.40 -9.54 -25.48
N ILE A 137 5.16 -9.26 -26.78
CA ILE A 137 4.78 -10.35 -27.71
C ILE A 137 6.02 -11.15 -28.17
N SER A 138 7.25 -10.68 -27.91
CA SER A 138 8.48 -11.29 -28.42
C SER A 138 9.34 -12.07 -27.39
N GLY A 139 8.85 -12.30 -26.16
CA GLY A 139 9.70 -12.76 -25.04
C GLY A 139 9.20 -13.95 -24.22
N SER A 140 8.32 -14.78 -24.76
CA SER A 140 7.97 -16.08 -24.15
C SER A 140 7.76 -17.14 -25.22
N ALA A 141 8.85 -17.44 -25.93
CA ALA A 141 9.13 -18.75 -26.49
C ALA A 141 10.55 -19.11 -26.06
N SER A 142 10.77 -20.40 -25.72
CA SER A 142 11.97 -21.01 -25.12
C SER A 142 11.99 -20.89 -23.58
N VAL A 143 11.87 -21.96 -22.79
CA VAL A 143 12.12 -23.40 -22.97
C VAL A 143 11.02 -24.20 -22.28
#